data_AF-A0A8K1FRE6-F1
#
_entry.id   AF-A0A8K1FRE6-F1
#
_cell.length_a   1.000
_cell.length_b   1.000
_cell.length_c   1.000
_cell.angle_alpha   90.00
_cell.angle_beta   90.00
_cell.angle_gamma   90.00
#
_symmetry.space_group_name_H-M   'P 1'
#
loop_
_entity.id
_entity.type
_entity.pdbx_description
1 polymer ?
#
loop_
_entity_poly.entity_id
_entity_poly.type
_entity_poly.pdbx_seq_one_letter_code
_entity_poly.pdbx_strand_id
1 'polypeptide(L)'
;MKAIERLNETIGKINEINESELSISEVDLLKFLKNQMMKSKNLFEAFSRSIDQKDWDNVLSYTFQILQRSNSIFGYLTQPTVLSLVSKSRLAGVIDNISDTLAFSVSEMIVVLKQNNKVLNIDSITINISSNPPSLSVSLVIKGG
;
A
#
# COMPACT_ATOMS: atom_id res chain seq x y z
N MET A 1 3.58 -11.05 9.49
CA MET A 1 3.90 -9.61 9.34
C MET A 1 2.71 -8.78 9.81
N LYS A 2 2.95 -7.69 10.55
CA LYS A 2 1.86 -6.87 11.12
C LYS A 2 1.08 -6.11 10.05
N ALA A 3 1.70 -5.81 8.91
CA ALA A 3 1.05 -5.19 7.76
C ALA A 3 -0.11 -6.04 7.23
N ILE A 4 0.06 -7.37 7.18
CA ILE A 4 -1.00 -8.28 6.70
C ILE A 4 -2.21 -8.25 7.64
N GLU A 5 -1.98 -8.24 8.95
CA GLU A 5 -3.05 -8.11 9.95
C GLU A 5 -3.81 -6.79 9.78
N ARG A 6 -3.09 -5.67 9.69
CA ARG A 6 -3.69 -4.34 9.51
C ARG A 6 -4.42 -4.18 8.18
N LEU A 7 -3.92 -4.81 7.12
CA LEU A 7 -4.60 -4.90 5.82
C LEU A 7 -5.92 -5.68 5.94
N ASN A 8 -5.92 -6.82 6.64
CA ASN A 8 -7.13 -7.61 6.89
C ASN A 8 -8.17 -6.83 7.68
N GLU A 9 -7.76 -6.15 8.76
CA GLU A 9 -8.66 -5.30 9.55
C GLU A 9 -9.28 -4.19 8.70
N THR A 10 -8.47 -3.54 7.87
CA THR A 10 -8.94 -2.48 6.98
C THR A 10 -9.89 -3.00 5.91
N ILE A 11 -9.59 -4.16 5.31
CA ILE A 11 -10.49 -4.83 4.36
C ILE A 11 -11.81 -5.21 5.04
N GLY A 12 -11.78 -5.70 6.28
CA GLY A 12 -12.97 -5.98 7.09
C GLY A 12 -13.87 -4.74 7.21
N LYS A 13 -13.30 -3.62 7.67
CA LYS A 13 -14.03 -2.34 7.79
C LYS A 13 -14.62 -1.86 6.46
N ILE A 14 -13.89 -2.05 5.35
CA ILE A 14 -14.38 -1.68 4.01
C ILE A 14 -15.57 -2.57 3.60
N ASN A 15 -15.53 -3.85 3.95
CA ASN A 15 -16.58 -4.81 3.60
C ASN A 15 -17.86 -4.65 4.44
N GLU A 16 -17.78 -4.03 5.61
CA GLU A 16 -18.93 -3.69 6.46
C GLU A 16 -19.76 -2.53 5.92
N ILE A 17 -19.25 -1.78 4.94
CA ILE A 17 -19.94 -0.61 4.37
C ILE A 17 -21.12 -1.05 3.53
N ASN A 18 -22.31 -0.59 3.91
CA ASN A 18 -23.54 -0.83 3.18
C ASN A 18 -23.61 0.03 1.90
N GLU A 19 -23.47 -0.63 0.73
CA GLU A 19 -23.47 0.04 -0.57
C GLU A 19 -24.80 0.74 -0.91
N SER A 20 -25.92 0.31 -0.30
CA SER A 20 -27.24 0.91 -0.55
C SER A 20 -27.41 2.32 -0.01
N GLU A 21 -26.53 2.75 0.89
CA GLU A 21 -26.54 4.08 1.50
C GLU A 21 -25.60 5.08 0.80
N LEU A 22 -24.92 4.62 -0.26
CA LEU A 22 -23.92 5.38 -0.98
C LEU A 22 -24.47 5.90 -2.31
N SER A 23 -23.99 7.08 -2.72
CA SER A 23 -24.18 7.54 -4.09
C SER A 23 -23.43 6.65 -5.08
N ILE A 24 -23.81 6.67 -6.37
CA ILE A 24 -23.16 5.87 -7.42
C ILE A 24 -21.64 6.12 -7.43
N SER A 25 -21.20 7.37 -7.31
CA SER A 25 -19.78 7.73 -7.28
C SER A 25 -19.06 7.18 -6.04
N GLU A 26 -19.71 7.12 -4.89
CA GLU A 26 -19.16 6.50 -3.68
C GLU A 26 -19.09 4.98 -3.81
N VAL A 27 -20.08 4.34 -4.44
CA VAL A 27 -20.06 2.91 -4.73
C VAL A 27 -18.88 2.56 -5.65
N ASP A 28 -18.65 3.35 -6.70
CA ASP A 28 -17.53 3.14 -7.62
C ASP A 28 -16.17 3.32 -6.92
N LEU A 29 -16.04 4.36 -6.10
CA LEU A 29 -14.87 4.57 -5.25
C LEU A 29 -14.66 3.38 -4.29
N LEU A 30 -15.70 2.93 -3.62
CA LEU A 30 -15.64 1.80 -2.70
C LEU A 30 -15.21 0.51 -3.41
N LYS A 31 -15.77 0.21 -4.59
CA LYS A 31 -15.38 -0.95 -5.41
C LYS A 31 -13.92 -0.88 -5.84
N PHE A 32 -13.46 0.30 -6.25
CA PHE A 32 -12.05 0.53 -6.55
C PHE A 32 -11.19 0.21 -5.32
N LEU A 33 -11.50 0.78 -4.16
CA LEU A 33 -10.74 0.59 -2.92
C LEU A 33 -10.72 -0.88 -2.48
N LYS A 34 -11.87 -1.58 -2.48
CA LYS A 34 -11.96 -3.03 -2.18
C LYS A 34 -10.99 -3.82 -3.05
N ASN A 35 -11.00 -3.58 -4.37
CA ASN A 35 -10.12 -4.26 -5.32
C ASN A 35 -8.64 -3.94 -5.08
N GLN A 36 -8.30 -2.66 -4.83
CA GLN A 36 -6.92 -2.26 -4.58
C GLN A 36 -6.37 -2.83 -3.27
N MET A 37 -7.18 -2.86 -2.20
CA MET A 37 -6.78 -3.38 -0.90
C MET A 37 -6.58 -4.89 -0.95
N MET A 38 -7.46 -5.64 -1.60
CA MET A 38 -7.28 -7.09 -1.81
C MET A 38 -5.99 -7.41 -2.58
N LYS A 39 -5.71 -6.66 -3.65
CA LYS A 39 -4.45 -6.83 -4.41
C LYS A 39 -3.22 -6.48 -3.59
N SER A 40 -3.30 -5.44 -2.75
CA SER A 40 -2.21 -5.05 -1.85
C SER A 40 -1.94 -6.13 -0.81
N LYS A 41 -2.99 -6.68 -0.19
CA LYS A 41 -2.89 -7.84 0.71
C LYS A 41 -2.18 -9.02 0.04
N ASN A 42 -2.62 -9.42 -1.16
CA ASN A 42 -2.02 -10.56 -1.86
C ASN A 42 -0.53 -10.35 -2.15
N LEU A 43 -0.12 -9.12 -2.48
CA LEU A 43 1.30 -8.77 -2.66
C LEU A 43 2.08 -8.87 -1.35
N PHE A 44 1.52 -8.40 -0.23
CA PHE A 44 2.17 -8.52 1.09
C PHE A 44 2.27 -9.97 1.57
N GLU A 45 1.27 -10.81 1.30
CA GLU A 45 1.33 -12.24 1.58
C GLU A 45 2.38 -12.96 0.71
N ALA A 46 2.52 -12.56 -0.56
CA ALA A 46 3.57 -13.08 -1.43
C ALA A 46 4.96 -12.61 -0.98
N PHE A 47 5.12 -11.33 -0.65
CA PHE A 47 6.34 -10.77 -0.06
C PHE A 47 6.75 -11.49 1.22
N SER A 48 5.82 -11.68 2.16
CA SER A 48 6.06 -12.42 3.41
C SER A 48 6.57 -13.85 3.13
N ARG A 49 5.90 -14.57 2.22
CA ARG A 49 6.31 -15.93 1.85
C ARG A 49 7.69 -15.98 1.20
N SER A 50 8.01 -15.02 0.33
CA SER A 50 9.34 -14.95 -0.30
C SER A 50 10.44 -14.67 0.71
N ILE A 51 10.19 -13.91 1.77
CA ILE A 51 11.16 -13.75 2.88
C ILE A 51 11.39 -15.08 3.59
N ASP A 52 10.30 -15.78 3.96
CA ASP A 52 10.39 -17.08 4.65
C ASP A 52 11.15 -18.12 3.81
N GLN A 53 10.97 -18.06 2.48
CA GLN A 53 11.65 -18.92 1.51
C GLN A 53 13.05 -18.44 1.12
N LYS A 54 13.47 -17.24 1.58
CA LYS A 54 14.73 -16.57 1.19
C LYS A 54 14.86 -16.37 -0.33
N ASP A 55 13.73 -16.16 -0.99
CA ASP A 55 13.64 -15.86 -2.43
C ASP A 55 13.76 -14.34 -2.64
N TRP A 56 15.01 -13.88 -2.59
CA TRP A 56 15.34 -12.45 -2.51
C TRP A 56 15.02 -11.67 -3.79
N ASP A 57 15.07 -12.32 -4.96
CA ASP A 57 14.68 -11.72 -6.23
C ASP A 57 13.19 -11.37 -6.22
N ASN A 58 12.36 -12.28 -5.73
CA ASN A 58 10.93 -12.01 -5.56
C ASN A 58 10.65 -11.01 -4.45
N VAL A 59 11.42 -10.98 -3.35
CA VAL A 59 11.31 -9.93 -2.32
C VAL A 59 11.51 -8.53 -2.91
N LEU A 60 12.52 -8.34 -3.77
CA LEU A 60 12.75 -7.06 -4.46
C LEU A 60 11.63 -6.76 -5.47
N SER A 61 11.22 -7.73 -6.26
CA SER A 61 10.11 -7.57 -7.22
C SER A 61 8.82 -7.13 -6.52
N TYR A 62 8.44 -7.80 -5.43
CA TYR A 62 7.25 -7.45 -4.66
C TYR A 62 7.37 -6.09 -3.98
N THR A 63 8.58 -5.70 -3.55
CA THR A 63 8.83 -4.36 -3.02
C THR A 63 8.41 -3.28 -4.01
N PHE A 64 8.86 -3.38 -5.26
CA PHE A 64 8.51 -2.39 -6.30
C PHE A 64 7.02 -2.40 -6.63
N GLN A 65 6.40 -3.58 -6.70
CA GLN A 65 4.97 -3.71 -6.96
C GLN A 65 4.12 -3.11 -5.84
N ILE A 66 4.50 -3.31 -4.58
CA ILE A 66 3.84 -2.74 -3.40
C ILE A 66 3.92 -1.20 -3.42
N LEU A 67 5.10 -0.65 -3.72
CA LEU A 67 5.30 0.81 -3.83
C LEU A 67 4.46 1.41 -4.96
N GLN A 68 4.54 0.82 -6.16
CA GLN A 68 3.77 1.27 -7.31
C GLN A 68 2.27 1.28 -7.00
N ARG A 69 1.77 0.23 -6.35
CA ARG A 69 0.35 0.09 -6.02
C ARG A 69 -0.09 1.11 -4.96
N SER A 70 0.72 1.30 -3.92
CA SER A 70 0.45 2.34 -2.91
C SER A 70 0.37 3.73 -3.54
N ASN A 71 1.32 4.06 -4.42
CA ASN A 71 1.31 5.33 -5.17
C ASN A 71 0.12 5.46 -6.11
N SER A 72 -0.32 4.37 -6.74
CA SER A 72 -1.49 4.39 -7.62
C SER A 72 -2.77 4.71 -6.82
N ILE A 73 -2.88 4.19 -5.59
CA ILE A 73 -4.00 4.49 -4.69
C ILE A 73 -3.93 5.96 -4.25
N PHE A 74 -2.77 6.44 -3.80
CA PHE A 74 -2.60 7.84 -3.41
C PHE A 74 -2.90 8.80 -4.57
N GLY A 75 -2.37 8.53 -5.76
CA GLY A 75 -2.63 9.31 -6.96
C GLY A 75 -4.12 9.39 -7.28
N TYR A 76 -4.84 8.26 -7.20
CA TYR A 76 -6.29 8.24 -7.42
C TYR A 76 -7.07 9.03 -6.36
N LEU A 77 -6.75 8.85 -5.08
CA LEU A 77 -7.41 9.56 -3.97
C LEU A 77 -7.21 11.08 -4.02
N THR A 78 -6.09 11.53 -4.60
CA THR A 78 -5.77 12.96 -4.73
C THR A 78 -6.32 13.63 -5.98
N GLN A 79 -7.00 12.90 -6.87
CA GLN A 79 -7.66 13.51 -8.02
C GLN A 79 -8.74 14.50 -7.52
N PRO A 80 -8.84 15.73 -8.04
CA PRO A 80 -9.73 16.76 -7.50
C PRO A 80 -11.20 16.32 -7.36
N THR A 81 -11.67 15.50 -8.31
CA THR A 81 -13.02 14.92 -8.31
C THR A 81 -13.23 13.95 -7.15
N VAL A 82 -12.26 13.07 -6.90
CA VAL A 82 -12.28 12.12 -5.79
C VAL A 82 -12.15 12.87 -4.47
N LEU A 83 -11.21 13.82 -4.36
CA LEU A 83 -11.01 14.61 -3.16
C LEU A 83 -12.27 15.38 -2.74
N SER A 84 -12.95 16.01 -3.71
CA SER A 84 -14.23 16.68 -3.49
C SER A 84 -15.31 15.71 -2.99
N LEU A 85 -15.38 14.51 -3.57
CA LEU A 85 -16.29 13.45 -3.13
C LEU A 85 -15.99 13.03 -1.68
N VAL A 86 -14.72 12.71 -1.39
CA VAL A 86 -14.26 12.23 -0.08
C VAL A 86 -14.53 13.24 1.02
N SER A 87 -14.28 14.53 0.76
CA SER A 87 -14.47 15.60 1.75
C SER A 87 -15.90 15.73 2.30
N LYS A 88 -16.89 15.18 1.58
CA LYS A 88 -18.31 15.21 1.96
C LYS A 88 -18.89 13.80 2.15
N SER A 89 -18.06 12.77 1.97
CA SER A 89 -18.48 11.37 1.94
C SER A 89 -18.41 10.72 3.31
N ARG A 90 -19.31 9.77 3.53
CA ARG A 90 -19.24 8.84 4.67
C ARG A 90 -18.01 7.94 4.62
N LEU A 91 -17.32 7.87 3.49
CA LEU A 91 -16.10 7.08 3.26
C LEU A 91 -14.82 7.76 3.78
N ALA A 92 -14.87 9.02 4.22
CA ALA A 92 -13.66 9.77 4.62
C ALA A 92 -12.80 9.02 5.64
N GLY A 93 -13.39 8.56 6.75
CA GLY A 93 -12.64 7.82 7.78
C GLY A 93 -12.08 6.47 7.31
N VAL A 94 -12.73 5.85 6.32
CA VAL A 94 -12.24 4.60 5.72
C VAL A 94 -11.04 4.88 4.82
N ILE A 95 -11.06 5.99 4.09
CA ILE A 95 -9.98 6.42 3.20
C ILE A 95 -8.74 6.86 3.97
N ASP A 96 -8.92 7.54 5.10
CA ASP A 96 -7.84 7.86 6.03
C ASP A 96 -7.21 6.56 6.57
N ASN A 97 -8.04 5.62 7.03
CA ASN A 97 -7.55 4.32 7.53
C ASN A 97 -6.83 3.49 6.45
N ILE A 98 -7.26 3.57 5.18
CA ILE A 98 -6.55 2.96 4.05
C ILE A 98 -5.18 3.60 3.86
N SER A 99 -5.12 4.93 3.87
CA SER A 99 -3.87 5.67 3.66
C SER A 99 -2.85 5.34 4.76
N ASP A 100 -3.29 5.35 6.02
CA ASP A 100 -2.47 4.98 7.17
C ASP A 100 -1.98 3.53 7.09
N THR A 101 -2.86 2.62 6.67
CA THR A 101 -2.52 1.20 6.54
C THR A 101 -1.49 0.97 5.43
N LEU A 102 -1.61 1.64 4.29
CA LEU A 102 -0.63 1.55 3.20
C LEU A 102 0.72 2.14 3.61
N ALA A 103 0.72 3.32 4.25
CA ALA A 103 1.95 3.94 4.75
C ALA A 103 2.66 3.05 5.78
N PHE A 104 1.90 2.47 6.73
CA PHE A 104 2.43 1.50 7.69
C PHE A 104 3.01 0.26 7.01
N SER A 105 2.29 -0.28 6.03
CA SER A 105 2.68 -1.49 5.32
C SER A 105 3.98 -1.28 4.52
N VAL A 106 4.11 -0.14 3.83
CA VAL A 106 5.36 0.26 3.16
C VAL A 106 6.48 0.43 4.18
N SER A 107 6.22 1.05 5.34
CA SER A 107 7.22 1.19 6.39
C SER A 107 7.75 -0.16 6.88
N GLU A 108 6.87 -1.12 7.19
CA GLU A 108 7.27 -2.47 7.64
C GLU A 108 8.07 -3.19 6.55
N MET A 109 7.65 -3.10 5.29
CA MET A 109 8.39 -3.65 4.14
C MET A 109 9.83 -3.10 4.08
N ILE A 110 10.02 -1.79 4.28
CA ILE A 110 11.37 -1.21 4.29
C ILE A 110 12.19 -1.66 5.50
N VAL A 111 11.58 -1.83 6.68
CA VAL A 111 12.28 -2.39 7.84
C VAL A 111 12.82 -3.79 7.52
N VAL A 112 12.03 -4.63 6.85
CA VAL A 112 12.47 -5.95 6.40
C VAL A 112 13.67 -5.85 5.44
N LEU A 113 13.60 -4.98 4.43
CA LEU A 113 14.72 -4.81 3.50
C LEU A 113 15.99 -4.37 4.22
N LYS A 114 15.87 -3.44 5.19
CA LYS A 114 16.99 -2.97 6.00
C LYS A 114 17.60 -4.09 6.85
N GLN A 115 16.77 -4.96 7.43
CA GLN A 115 17.23 -6.11 8.22
C GLN A 115 17.98 -7.15 7.38
N ASN A 116 17.68 -7.23 6.08
CA ASN A 116 18.25 -8.20 5.15
C ASN A 116 19.19 -7.59 4.11
N ASN A 117 19.62 -6.33 4.31
CA ASN A 117 20.37 -5.55 3.32
C ASN A 117 21.64 -6.25 2.81
N LYS A 118 22.38 -6.92 3.69
CA LYS A 118 23.59 -7.67 3.35
C LYS A 118 23.31 -8.81 2.38
N VAL A 119 22.21 -9.54 2.58
CA VAL A 119 21.84 -10.69 1.74
C VAL A 119 21.31 -10.21 0.39
N LEU A 120 20.63 -9.06 0.38
CA LEU A 120 20.12 -8.41 -0.82
C LEU A 120 21.19 -7.60 -1.59
N ASN A 121 22.45 -7.59 -1.13
CA ASN A 121 23.53 -6.74 -1.66
C ASN A 121 23.16 -5.25 -1.73
N ILE A 122 22.30 -4.77 -0.82
CA ILE A 122 21.87 -3.38 -0.74
C ILE A 122 22.82 -2.59 0.16
N ASP A 123 23.48 -1.59 -0.41
CA ASP A 123 24.35 -0.66 0.30
C ASP A 123 23.56 0.44 1.00
N SER A 124 22.56 1.00 0.33
CA SER A 124 21.73 2.05 0.89
C SER A 124 20.28 1.95 0.43
N ILE A 125 19.38 2.34 1.33
CA ILE A 125 17.95 2.49 1.10
C ILE A 125 17.59 3.92 1.46
N THR A 126 17.16 4.69 0.47
CA THR A 126 16.65 6.05 0.66
C THR A 126 15.16 6.04 0.41
N ILE A 127 14.37 6.55 1.36
CA ILE A 127 12.92 6.70 1.21
C ILE A 127 12.63 8.20 1.12
N ASN A 128 11.89 8.62 0.10
CA ASN A 128 11.36 9.97 0.03
C ASN A 128 9.83 9.93 0.04
N ILE A 129 9.24 10.85 0.79
CA ILE A 129 7.79 11.05 0.84
C ILE A 129 7.53 12.45 0.29
N SER A 130 6.79 12.54 -0.79
CA SER A 130 6.27 13.81 -1.31
C SER A 130 4.82 13.97 -0.87
N SER A 131 4.42 15.20 -0.59
CA SER A 131 3.06 15.55 -0.17
C SER A 131 2.20 16.16 -1.28
N ASN A 132 2.77 16.48 -2.45
CA ASN A 132 2.02 17.11 -3.54
C ASN A 132 2.51 16.69 -4.95
N PRO A 133 1.86 15.71 -5.61
CA PRO A 133 0.88 14.79 -5.03
C PRO A 133 1.54 13.82 -4.03
N PRO A 134 0.80 13.31 -3.04
CA PRO A 134 1.26 12.27 -2.13
C PRO A 134 1.86 11.08 -2.86
N SER A 135 3.15 10.80 -2.60
CA SER A 135 3.86 9.67 -3.19
C SER A 135 5.01 9.22 -2.32
N LEU A 136 5.31 7.93 -2.39
CA LEU A 136 6.43 7.26 -1.74
C LEU A 136 7.40 6.81 -2.81
N SER A 137 8.65 7.25 -2.74
CA SER A 137 9.73 6.73 -3.59
C SER A 137 10.80 6.07 -2.75
N VAL A 138 11.36 5.00 -3.29
CA VAL A 138 12.44 4.24 -2.66
C VAL A 138 13.57 4.13 -3.68
N SER A 139 14.76 4.58 -3.29
CA SER A 139 15.98 4.41 -4.06
C SER A 139 16.85 3.39 -3.35
N LEU A 140 17.26 2.36 -4.09
CA LEU A 140 18.13 1.29 -3.61
C LEU A 140 19.46 1.39 -4.36
N VAL A 141 20.58 1.36 -3.63
CA VAL A 141 21.90 1.16 -4.22
C VAL A 141 22.29 -0.30 -4.00
N ILE A 142 22.40 -1.07 -5.08
CA ILE A 142 22.76 -2.48 -5.06
C ILE A 142 24.22 -2.60 -5.51
N LYS A 143 25.07 -3.25 -4.71
CA LYS A 143 26.44 -3.60 -5.14
C LYS A 143 26.34 -4.57 -6.31
N GLY A 144 27.12 -4.30 -7.35
CA GLY A 144 27.14 -5.10 -8.59
C GLY A 144 27.09 -6.60 -8.29
N GLY A 145 26.16 -7.28 -8.95
CA GLY A 145 26.06 -8.74 -8.94
C GLY A 145 27.30 -9.42 -9.53
#